data_AF-A0A838GGJ2-F1
#
_entry.id   AF-A0A838GGJ2-F1
#
_cell.length_a   1.000
_cell.length_b   1.000
_cell.length_c   1.000
_cell.angle_alpha   90.00
_cell.angle_beta   90.00
_cell.angle_gamma   90.00
#
_symmetry.space_group_name_H-M   'P 1'
#
loop_
_entity.id
_entity.type
_entity.pdbx_description
1 polymer ?
#
loop_
_entity_poly.entity_id
_entity_poly.type
_entity_poly.pdbx_seq_one_letter_code
_entity_poly.pdbx_strand_id
1 'polypeptide(L)' 'RASEHLRVDGMMGIAPMVVDAELARPFFRMLRELRDEVCRARQDVDLPVLSMGMSGDFEAAITEGATHVRIGSVIFGAR' A
#
# COMPACT_ATOMS: atom_id res chain seq x y z
N ARG A 1 0.08 20.43 12.57
CA ARG A 1 1.04 19.70 13.43
C ARG A 1 0.58 18.25 13.48
N ALA A 2 1.48 17.27 13.39
CA ALA A 2 1.13 15.88 13.70
C ALA A 2 0.65 15.80 15.16
N SER A 3 -0.27 14.88 15.46
CA SER A 3 -0.74 14.64 16.83
C SER A 3 0.42 14.12 17.70
N GLU A 4 0.57 14.61 18.93
CA GLU A 4 1.68 14.26 19.83
C GLU A 4 1.75 12.76 20.18
N HIS A 5 0.64 12.05 20.00
CA HIS A 5 0.53 10.62 20.33
C HIS A 5 0.39 9.74 19.09
N LEU A 6 0.56 10.29 17.88
CA LEU A 6 0.49 9.52 16.64
C LEU A 6 1.76 9.69 15.82
N ARG A 7 2.31 8.56 15.39
CA ARG A 7 3.37 8.52 14.39
C ARG A 7 2.78 8.07 13.06
N VAL A 8 2.88 8.92 12.04
CA VAL A 8 2.45 8.58 10.68
C VAL A 8 3.63 7.89 9.99
N ASP A 9 3.52 6.57 9.79
CA ASP A 9 4.62 5.75 9.24
C ASP A 9 4.47 5.43 7.74
N GLY A 10 3.37 5.83 7.10
CA GLY A 10 3.14 5.48 5.71
C GLY A 10 1.75 5.70 5.17
N MET A 11 1.48 5.06 4.03
CA MET A 11 0.20 5.09 3.34
C MET A 11 -0.38 3.68 3.19
N MET A 12 -1.72 3.62 3.12
CA MET A 12 -2.45 2.39 2.89
C MET A 12 -3.43 2.58 1.74
N GLY A 13 -3.50 1.59 0.84
CA GLY A 13 -4.44 1.59 -0.27
C GLY A 13 -5.01 0.20 -0.56
N ILE A 14 -6.24 0.20 -1.06
CA ILE A 14 -6.96 -0.97 -1.57
C ILE A 14 -7.30 -0.67 -3.03
N ALA A 15 -6.83 -1.51 -3.94
CA ALA A 15 -7.18 -1.41 -5.35
C ALA A 15 -8.65 -1.82 -5.57
N PRO A 16 -9.28 -1.39 -6.67
CA PRO A 16 -10.59 -1.90 -7.07
C PRO A 16 -10.59 -3.42 -7.19
N MET A 17 -11.76 -4.03 -6.98
CA MET A 17 -11.94 -5.45 -7.28
C MET A 17 -11.79 -5.66 -8.79
N VAL A 18 -10.77 -6.42 -9.17
CA VAL A 18 -10.42 -6.71 -10.56
C VAL A 18 -10.45 -8.21 -10.81
N VAL A 19 -10.68 -8.58 -12.07
CA VAL A 19 -10.66 -9.99 -12.50
C VAL A 19 -9.24 -10.55 -12.65
N ASP A 20 -8.26 -9.66 -12.81
CA ASP A 20 -6.84 -9.98 -12.97
C ASP A 20 -6.04 -9.04 -12.05
N ALA A 21 -5.17 -9.62 -11.23
CA ALA A 21 -4.30 -8.91 -10.29
C ALA A 21 -3.44 -7.83 -10.97
N GLU A 22 -3.02 -8.04 -12.23
CA GLU A 22 -2.19 -7.05 -12.93
C GLU A 22 -2.95 -5.74 -13.21
N LEU A 23 -4.29 -5.79 -13.29
CA LEU A 23 -5.12 -4.59 -13.44
C LEU A 23 -5.14 -3.72 -12.17
N ALA A 24 -4.70 -4.26 -11.03
CA ALA A 24 -4.55 -3.49 -9.78
C ALA A 24 -3.25 -2.66 -9.75
N ARG A 25 -2.23 -3.01 -10.55
CA ARG A 25 -0.90 -2.36 -10.50
C ARG A 25 -0.91 -0.85 -10.71
N PRO A 26 -1.69 -0.26 -11.63
CA PRO A 26 -1.73 1.20 -11.77
C PRO A 26 -2.14 1.92 -10.48
N PHE A 27 -3.00 1.31 -9.66
CA PHE A 27 -3.46 1.90 -8.39
C PHE A 27 -2.38 1.80 -7.31
N PHE A 28 -1.64 0.69 -7.25
CA PHE A 28 -0.50 0.55 -6.35
C PHE A 28 0.66 1.48 -6.71
N ARG A 29 0.92 1.64 -8.01
CA ARG A 29 1.88 2.61 -8.53
C ARG A 29 1.50 4.04 -8.12
N MET A 30 0.25 4.42 -8.32
CA MET A 30 -0.26 5.73 -7.93
C MET A 30 -0.09 5.99 -6.43
N LEU A 31 -0.33 4.98 -5.57
CA LEU A 31 -0.11 5.11 -4.13
C LEU A 31 1.37 5.34 -3.78
N ARG A 32 2.29 4.60 -4.42
CA ARG A 32 3.73 4.80 -4.25
C ARG A 32 4.14 6.21 -4.68
N GLU A 33 3.72 6.64 -5.86
CA GLU A 33 4.04 7.96 -6.40
C GLU A 33 3.53 9.09 -5.50
N LEU A 34 2.29 8.95 -4.98
CA LEU A 34 1.74 9.90 -4.01
C LEU A 34 2.57 9.95 -2.71
N ARG A 35 2.99 8.80 -2.18
CA ARG A 35 3.89 8.74 -1.01
C ARG A 35 5.20 9.46 -1.31
N ASP A 36 5.81 9.17 -2.45
CA ASP A 36 7.10 9.74 -2.86
C ASP A 36 6.99 11.26 -3.10
N GLU A 37 5.86 11.75 -3.61
CA GLU A 37 5.56 13.18 -3.72
C GLU A 37 5.48 13.86 -2.35
N VAL A 38 4.79 13.25 -1.39
CA VAL A 38 4.70 13.78 -0.02
C VAL A 38 6.07 13.85 0.63
N CYS A 39 6.89 12.78 0.55
CA CYS A 39 8.24 12.79 1.10
C CYS A 39 9.15 13.83 0.43
N ARG A 40 8.99 14.08 -0.88
CA ARG A 40 9.72 15.14 -1.59
C ARG A 40 9.30 16.53 -1.13
N ALA A 41 8.00 16.75 -0.92
CA ALA A 41 7.46 18.04 -0.49
C ALA A 41 7.70 18.33 1.00
N ARG A 42 7.87 17.29 1.82
CA ARG A 42 8.00 17.35 3.27
C ARG A 42 9.21 16.54 3.73
N GLN A 43 10.38 17.16 3.68
CA GLN A 43 11.64 16.54 4.10
C GLN A 43 11.69 16.18 5.60
N ASP A 44 10.79 16.75 6.41
CA ASP A 44 10.60 16.42 7.82
C ASP A 44 9.74 15.17 8.07
N VAL A 45 9.21 14.56 7.00
CA VAL A 45 8.30 13.42 7.06
C VAL A 45 8.92 12.24 6.31
N ASP A 46 9.12 11.15 7.03
CA ASP A 46 9.46 9.85 6.46
C ASP A 46 8.22 8.95 6.47
N LEU A 47 7.93 8.32 5.34
CA LEU A 47 6.78 7.44 5.14
C LEU A 47 7.26 6.08 4.63
N PRO A 48 8.01 5.31 5.42
CA PRO A 48 8.63 4.07 4.96
C PRO A 48 7.61 3.01 4.54
N VAL A 49 6.38 3.06 5.07
CA VAL A 49 5.36 2.02 4.85
C VAL A 49 4.47 2.32 3.64
N LEU A 50 4.41 1.34 2.73
CA LEU A 50 3.32 1.16 1.78
C LEU A 50 2.57 -0.13 2.13
N SER A 51 1.36 0.02 2.67
CA SER A 51 0.45 -1.08 2.98
C SER A 51 -0.54 -1.25 1.84
N MET A 52 -0.29 -2.21 0.96
CA MET A 52 -1.12 -2.48 -0.22
C MET A 52 -0.94 -3.93 -0.66
N GLY A 53 -1.97 -4.50 -1.29
CA GLY A 53 -2.03 -5.93 -1.61
C GLY A 53 -2.76 -6.76 -0.55
N MET A 54 -3.62 -7.63 -1.02
CA MET A 54 -4.44 -8.61 -0.29
C MET A 54 -4.29 -9.98 -0.96
N SER A 55 -5.00 -10.99 -0.47
CA SER A 55 -4.91 -12.37 -0.95
C SER A 55 -4.93 -12.58 -2.48
N GLY A 56 -5.57 -11.70 -3.25
CA GLY A 56 -5.74 -11.87 -4.70
C GLY A 56 -4.84 -10.98 -5.56
N ASP A 57 -4.05 -10.08 -4.97
CA ASP A 57 -3.29 -9.05 -5.71
C ASP A 57 -1.96 -8.68 -5.03
N PHE A 58 -1.49 -9.47 -4.07
CA PHE A 58 -0.30 -9.13 -3.29
C PHE A 58 1.00 -9.19 -4.11
N GLU A 59 1.11 -10.06 -5.11
CA GLU A 59 2.27 -10.12 -6.01
C GLU A 59 2.39 -8.86 -6.87
N ALA A 60 1.26 -8.38 -7.40
CA ALA A 60 1.16 -7.12 -8.11
C ALA A 60 1.54 -5.93 -7.20
N ALA A 61 1.09 -5.95 -5.94
CA ALA A 61 1.45 -4.95 -4.94
C ALA A 61 2.94 -4.95 -4.59
N ILE A 62 3.54 -6.13 -4.39
CA ILE A 62 4.99 -6.28 -4.13
C ILE A 62 5.79 -5.71 -5.30
N THR A 63 5.39 -6.01 -6.54
CA THR A 63 6.05 -5.50 -7.74
C THR A 63 6.06 -3.96 -7.80
N GLU A 64 5.03 -3.30 -7.27
CA GLU A 64 4.95 -1.84 -7.22
C GLU A 64 5.54 -1.22 -5.92
N GLY A 65 6.13 -2.02 -5.04
CA GLY A 65 6.86 -1.54 -3.86
C GLY A 65 6.12 -1.65 -2.54
N ALA A 66 5.15 -2.57 -2.42
CA ALA A 66 4.51 -2.84 -1.13
C ALA A 66 5.53 -3.30 -0.08
N THR A 67 5.43 -2.72 1.11
CA THR A 67 6.21 -3.13 2.30
C THR A 67 5.41 -4.03 3.24
N HIS A 68 4.08 -3.92 3.17
CA HIS A 68 3.14 -4.67 3.98
C HIS A 68 2.00 -5.16 3.07
N VAL A 69 1.80 -6.48 3.05
CA VAL A 69 0.66 -7.14 2.39
C VAL A 69 -0.28 -7.71 3.44
N ARG A 70 -1.58 -7.80 3.12
CA ARG A 70 -2.64 -8.17 4.07
C ARG A 70 -3.31 -9.47 3.63
N ILE A 71 -2.77 -10.60 4.06
CA ILE A 71 -3.21 -11.92 3.60
C ILE A 71 -4.21 -12.54 4.57
N GLY A 72 -5.40 -12.89 4.07
CA GLY A 72 -6.48 -13.49 4.86
C GLY A 72 -6.87 -14.86 4.33
N SER A 73 -7.74 -14.88 3.31
CA SER A 73 -8.29 -16.11 2.72
C SER A 73 -7.25 -17.11 2.21
N VAL A 74 -6.08 -16.66 1.76
CA VAL A 74 -4.99 -17.56 1.34
C VAL A 74 -4.37 -18.30 2.54
N ILE A 75 -4.36 -17.69 3.73
CA ILE A 75 -3.83 -18.32 4.95
C ILE A 75 -4.91 -19.14 5.65
N PHE A 76 -6.11 -18.58 5.80
CA PHE A 76 -7.17 -19.15 6.66
C PHE A 76 -8.28 -19.88 5.91
N GLY A 77 -8.30 -19.83 4.57
CA GLY A 77 -9.37 -20.40 3.75
C GLY A 77 -10.61 -19.50 3.64
N ALA A 78 -11.65 -20.03 3.00
CA ALA A 78 -12.97 -19.40 2.95
C ALA A 78 -13.65 -19.46 4.32
N ARG A 79 -14.55 -18.51 4.59
CA ARG A 79 -15.39 -18.50 5.80
C ARG A 79 -16.62 -19.38 5.64
#